data_AF-A0A7Z9IQN2-F1
#
_entry.id   AF-A0A7Z9IQN2-F1
#
_cell.length_a   1.000
_cell.length_b   1.000
_cell.length_c   1.000
_cell.angle_alpha   90.00
_cell.angle_beta   90.00
_cell.angle_gamma   90.00
#
_symmetry.space_group_name_H-M   'P 1'
#
loop_
_entity.id
_entity.type
_entity.pdbx_description
1 polymer ?
#
loop_
_entity_poly.entity_id
_entity_poly.type
_entity_poly.pdbx_seq_one_letter_code
_entity_poly.pdbx_strand_id
1 'polypeptide(L)' 'MGFVGQPDRGGQSPTNQSQQAVRTPIKAEKKIGRNEKILIQSPDGKKIEIKYKKLQQYLNQGYTQLS' A
#
# COMPACT_ATOMS: atom_id res chain seq x y z
N MET A 1 27.54 -30.88 -32.26
CA MET A 1 27.68 -30.88 -30.78
C MET A 1 26.30 -31.17 -30.21
N GLY A 2 26.14 -32.36 -29.62
CA GLY A 2 24.84 -32.91 -29.22
C GLY A 2 24.40 -32.40 -27.84
N PHE A 3 23.13 -32.05 -27.73
CA PHE A 3 22.46 -31.84 -26.45
C PHE A 3 21.71 -33.12 -26.12
N VAL A 4 22.22 -33.85 -25.12
CA VAL A 4 21.61 -35.08 -24.61
C VAL A 4 20.38 -34.74 -23.79
N GLY A 5 19.20 -35.16 -24.25
CA GLY A 5 17.98 -35.14 -23.46
C GLY A 5 18.04 -36.20 -22.36
N GLN A 6 17.78 -35.80 -21.11
CA GLN A 6 17.60 -36.75 -20.01
C GLN A 6 16.12 -37.12 -19.87
N PRO A 7 15.77 -38.42 -19.80
CA PRO A 7 14.39 -38.87 -19.60
C PRO A 7 14.05 -39.14 -18.11
N ASP A 8 12.78 -38.85 -17.82
CA ASP A 8 11.79 -39.41 -16.87
C ASP A 8 12.15 -39.86 -15.43
N ARG A 9 11.34 -39.30 -14.51
CA ARG A 9 10.70 -39.87 -13.30
C ARG A 9 11.53 -40.70 -12.31
N GLY A 10 11.55 -40.17 -11.07
CA GLY A 10 11.73 -40.98 -9.88
C GLY A 10 11.25 -40.27 -8.62
N GLY A 11 10.03 -40.57 -8.18
CA GLY A 11 9.71 -40.67 -6.76
C GLY A 11 9.06 -39.47 -6.06
N GLN A 12 7.92 -39.81 -5.45
CA GLN A 12 7.48 -39.35 -4.12
C GLN A 12 6.70 -38.04 -4.06
N SER A 13 5.38 -38.20 -4.03
CA SER A 13 4.49 -37.34 -3.25
C SER A 13 5.02 -37.22 -1.81
N PRO A 14 5.13 -35.99 -1.29
CA PRO A 14 4.56 -35.75 0.02
C PRO A 14 3.40 -34.77 -0.13
N THR A 15 2.30 -35.14 0.52
CA THR A 15 1.18 -34.30 0.88
C THR A 15 1.69 -33.02 1.56
N ASN A 16 1.95 -31.97 0.79
CA ASN A 16 2.26 -30.67 1.36
C ASN A 16 0.95 -29.90 1.45
N GLN A 17 0.30 -29.96 2.62
CA GLN A 17 -0.76 -29.03 2.99
C GLN A 17 -0.26 -27.64 2.64
N SER A 18 -0.79 -27.09 1.55
CA SER A 18 -0.57 -25.71 1.18
C SER A 18 -1.13 -24.90 2.34
N GLN A 19 -0.25 -24.51 3.26
CA GLN A 19 -0.52 -23.50 4.26
C GLN A 19 -1.09 -22.35 3.47
N GLN A 20 -2.40 -22.14 3.61
CA GLN A 20 -3.10 -21.03 3.01
C GLN A 20 -2.44 -19.80 3.63
N ALA A 21 -1.41 -19.29 2.95
CA ALA A 21 -0.76 -18.05 3.29
C ALA A 21 -1.90 -17.05 3.35
N VAL A 22 -2.27 -16.65 4.57
CA VAL A 22 -3.34 -15.71 4.83
C VAL A 22 -3.00 -14.49 4.01
N ARG A 23 -3.67 -14.34 2.86
CA ARG A 23 -3.47 -13.22 1.96
C ARG A 23 -3.97 -12.01 2.72
N THR A 24 -3.09 -11.36 3.47
CA THR A 24 -3.42 -10.11 4.12
C THR A 24 -3.85 -9.16 3.00
N PRO A 25 -5.08 -8.63 3.05
CA PRO A 25 -5.53 -7.73 2.02
C PRO A 25 -4.57 -6.54 1.97
N ILE A 26 -4.01 -6.28 0.80
CA ILE A 26 -3.17 -5.12 0.56
C ILE A 26 -4.05 -3.91 0.83
N LYS A 27 -3.80 -3.18 1.93
CA LYS A 27 -4.47 -1.93 2.22
C LYS A 27 -4.07 -0.94 1.12
N ALA A 28 -4.93 -0.76 0.13
CA ALA A 28 -4.76 0.29 -0.85
C ALA A 28 -4.98 1.64 -0.14
N GLU A 29 -3.89 2.32 0.20
CA GLU A 29 -3.98 3.72 0.64
C GLU A 29 -4.67 4.52 -0.47
N LYS A 30 -5.73 5.25 -0.11
CA LYS A 30 -6.44 6.13 -1.04
C LYS A 30 -5.45 7.14 -1.60
N LYS A 31 -5.13 7.03 -2.88
CA LYS A 31 -4.31 8.01 -3.59
C LYS A 31 -5.10 9.30 -3.73
N ILE A 32 -4.67 10.33 -3.03
CA ILE A 32 -5.24 11.67 -3.12
C ILE A 32 -4.69 12.34 -4.38
N GLY A 33 -5.57 12.87 -5.23
CA GLY A 33 -5.22 13.52 -6.50
C GLY A 33 -4.54 14.88 -6.30
N ARG A 34 -3.76 15.32 -7.30
CA ARG A 34 -2.90 16.54 -7.24
C ARG A 34 -3.62 17.83 -6.80
N ASN A 35 -4.90 17.97 -7.17
CA ASN A 35 -5.71 19.15 -6.87
C ASN A 35 -6.89 18.83 -5.94
N GLU A 36 -6.96 17.62 -5.38
CA GLU A 36 -7.99 17.32 -4.40
C GLU A 36 -7.83 18.22 -3.19
N LYS A 37 -8.98 18.60 -2.63
CA LYS A 37 -9.03 19.39 -1.43
C LYS A 37 -9.23 18.46 -0.24
N ILE A 38 -8.50 18.75 0.83
CA ILE A 38 -8.54 18.00 2.08
C ILE A 38 -8.88 18.94 3.22
N LEU A 39 -9.54 18.40 4.24
CA LEU A 39 -9.82 19.11 5.46
C LEU A 39 -8.67 18.92 6.44
N ILE A 40 -8.15 20.02 6.97
CA ILE A 40 -7.12 20.01 8.01
C ILE A 40 -7.60 20.83 9.21
N GLN A 41 -7.10 20.50 10.39
CA GLN A 41 -7.37 21.19 11.64
C GLN A 41 -6.15 21.99 12.07
N SER A 42 -6.36 23.24 12.47
CA SER A 42 -5.34 24.06 13.09
C SER A 42 -5.08 23.62 14.54
N PRO A 43 -3.92 23.96 15.12
CA PRO A 43 -3.69 23.78 16.55
C PRO A 43 -4.73 24.53 17.42
N ASP A 44 -5.35 25.57 16.86
CA ASP A 44 -6.43 26.37 17.44
C ASP A 44 -7.81 25.68 17.36
N GLY A 45 -7.89 24.50 16.72
CA GLY A 45 -9.11 23.73 16.53
C GLY A 45 -9.96 24.13 15.31
N LYS A 46 -9.56 25.14 14.54
CA LYS A 46 -10.29 25.60 13.34
C LYS A 46 -10.06 24.63 12.18
N LYS A 47 -11.13 24.32 11.44
CA LYS A 47 -11.07 23.44 10.27
C LYS A 47 -10.97 24.27 9.00
N ILE A 48 -10.00 23.98 8.15
CA ILE A 48 -9.81 24.65 6.86
C ILE A 48 -9.65 23.63 5.73
N GLU A 49 -10.15 23.99 4.56
CA GLU A 49 -10.09 23.16 3.36
C GLU A 49 -8.98 23.67 2.43
N ILE A 50 -7.97 22.83 2.19
CA ILE A 50 -6.80 23.19 1.39
C ILE A 50 -6.56 22.18 0.27
N LYS A 51 -5.88 22.59 -0.81
CA LYS A 51 -5.40 21.63 -1.80
C LYS A 51 -4.34 20.71 -1.19
N TYR A 52 -4.37 19.42 -1.51
CA TYR A 52 -3.42 18.42 -1.01
C TYR A 52 -1.95 18.82 -1.23
N LYS A 53 -1.63 19.49 -2.35
CA LYS A 53 -0.28 20.03 -2.60
C LYS A 53 0.25 21.00 -1.53
N LYS A 54 -0.63 21.60 -0.73
CA LYS A 54 -0.26 22.49 0.38
C LYS A 54 -0.18 21.76 1.74
N LEU A 55 -0.63 20.51 1.84
CA LEU A 55 -0.70 19.77 3.10
C LEU A 55 0.62 19.81 3.88
N GLN A 56 1.72 19.47 3.23
CA GLN A 56 3.03 19.39 3.89
C GLN A 56 3.45 20.72 4.53
N GLN A 57 3.14 21.85 3.90
CA GLN A 57 3.38 23.17 4.47
C GLN A 57 2.58 23.39 5.76
N TYR A 58 1.31 22.98 5.77
CA TYR A 58 0.45 23.12 6.95
C TYR A 58 0.81 22.13 8.06
N LEU A 59 1.23 20.90 7.72
CA LEU A 59 1.74 19.94 8.70
C LEU A 59 2.95 20.50 9.45
N ASN A 60 3.87 21.17 8.74
CA ASN A 60 5.01 21.85 9.36
C ASN A 60 4.60 23.02 10.28
N GLN A 61 3.43 23.61 10.06
CA GLN A 61 2.87 24.67 10.91
C GLN A 61 2.09 24.12 12.12
N GLY A 62 2.06 22.79 12.31
CA GLY A 62 1.36 22.13 13.41
C GLY A 62 -0.12 21.83 13.14
N TYR A 63 -0.56 21.86 11.89
CA TYR A 63 -1.90 21.42 11.52
C TYR A 63 -1.96 19.90 11.44
N THR A 64 -3.15 19.33 11.65
CA THR A 64 -3.41 17.89 11.54
C THR A 64 -4.40 17.59 10.43
N GLN A 65 -4.15 16.51 9.68
CA GLN A 65 -5.08 16.05 8.66
C GLN A 65 -6.27 15.34 9.32
N LEU A 66 -7.49 15.77 8.99
CA LEU A 66 -8.72 15.05 9.33
C LEU A 66 -9.06 14.18 8.11
N SER A 67 -8.72 12.89 8.20
CA SER A 67 -8.99 11.90 7.13
C SER A 67 -10.40 11.35 7.16
#